data_AF-A0A4Q3XTD6-F1
#
_entry.id   AF-A0A4Q3XTD6-F1
#
_cell.length_a   1.000
_cell.length_b   1.000
_cell.length_c   1.000
_cell.angle_alpha   90.00
_cell.angle_beta   90.00
_cell.angle_gamma   90.00
#
_symmetry.space_group_name_H-M   'P 1'
#
loop_
_entity.id
_entity.type
_entity.pdbx_description
1 polymer ?
#
loop_
_entity_poly.entity_id
_entity_poly.type
_entity_poly.pdbx_seq_one_letter_code
_entity_poly.pdbx_strand_id
1 'polypeptide(L)'
;MLCSGLSGAVDEIFRREDGQLAGIHLPAKKRAAEAGLQMHKKVADAAAFLIDSNLRDLFEVNVVVNGLLLSAPLKKQFLRDDEFTFVHKYSRVTSSDFTLIGLVTQKGVGKTSVEPIPDVKDASNLKSATRTIALHMRVLEESFGAPLENEIVIDPFAIYSVLSL
;
A
#
# COMPACT_ATOMS: atom_id res chain seq x y z
N MET A 1 -39.95 -21.03 1.20
CA MET A 1 -40.35 -21.55 -0.12
C MET A 1 -39.46 -20.87 -1.16
N LEU A 2 -38.60 -21.67 -1.80
CA LEU A 2 -37.91 -21.46 -3.09
C LEU A 2 -37.02 -20.19 -3.21
N CYS A 3 -35.71 -20.27 -3.00
CA CYS A 3 -34.64 -20.91 -3.81
C CYS A 3 -34.27 -20.18 -5.12
N SER A 4 -32.93 -20.08 -5.30
CA SER A 4 -32.20 -20.39 -6.54
C SER A 4 -32.28 -19.44 -7.74
N GLY A 5 -31.78 -18.21 -7.59
CA GLY A 5 -31.65 -17.27 -8.71
C GLY A 5 -30.24 -16.78 -9.07
N LEU A 6 -29.26 -16.83 -8.14
CA LEU A 6 -27.95 -16.17 -8.34
C LEU A 6 -26.77 -17.12 -8.54
N SER A 7 -27.02 -18.44 -8.51
CA SER A 7 -25.99 -19.45 -8.83
C SER A 7 -25.80 -19.67 -10.34
N GLY A 8 -26.67 -19.12 -11.19
CA GLY A 8 -26.63 -19.36 -12.65
C GLY A 8 -25.73 -18.40 -13.44
N ALA A 9 -25.47 -17.19 -12.96
CA ALA A 9 -24.78 -16.17 -13.76
C ALA A 9 -23.24 -16.27 -13.73
N VAL A 10 -22.68 -17.05 -12.80
CA VAL A 10 -21.22 -17.23 -12.67
C VAL A 10 -20.76 -18.54 -13.32
N ASP A 11 -21.64 -19.55 -13.41
CA ASP A 11 -21.34 -20.84 -14.03
C ASP A 11 -21.64 -20.91 -15.53
N GLU A 12 -22.41 -19.96 -16.10
CA GLU A 12 -22.74 -19.96 -17.54
C GLU A 12 -21.61 -19.47 -18.46
N ILE A 13 -20.47 -19.03 -17.91
CA ILE A 13 -19.30 -18.67 -18.74
C ILE A 13 -18.43 -19.89 -19.06
N PHE A 14 -18.60 -21.02 -18.36
CA PHE A 14 -17.68 -22.18 -18.45
C PHE A 14 -18.31 -23.51 -18.84
N ARG A 15 -19.43 -23.54 -19.57
CA ARG A 15 -19.91 -24.78 -20.21
C ARG A 15 -20.47 -24.55 -21.61
N ARG A 16 -19.70 -24.95 -22.62
CA ARG A 16 -20.25 -25.58 -23.83
C ARG A 16 -19.50 -26.87 -24.12
N GLU A 17 -20.30 -27.90 -24.32
CA GLU A 17 -19.96 -29.23 -24.81
C GLU A 17 -19.59 -29.09 -26.29
N ASP A 18 -18.32 -28.86 -26.59
CA ASP A 18 -17.68 -29.15 -27.86
C ASP A 18 -16.18 -28.90 -27.66
N GLY A 19 -15.37 -29.96 -27.76
CA GLY A 19 -13.96 -30.00 -27.36
C GLY A 19 -12.99 -29.18 -28.23
N GLN A 20 -13.24 -27.89 -28.43
CA GLN A 20 -12.29 -26.92 -28.98
C GLN A 20 -12.42 -25.57 -28.26
N LEU A 21 -11.40 -25.19 -27.48
CA LEU A 21 -11.24 -23.84 -26.95
C LEU A 21 -10.91 -22.86 -28.10
N ALA A 22 -11.94 -22.41 -28.81
CA ALA A 22 -11.80 -21.35 -29.80
C ALA A 22 -11.77 -19.98 -29.09
N GLY A 23 -10.56 -19.42 -28.96
CA GLY A 23 -10.38 -17.98 -29.08
C GLY A 23 -10.33 -17.12 -27.81
N ILE A 24 -9.47 -17.42 -26.83
CA ILE A 24 -8.96 -16.37 -25.91
C ILE A 24 -7.50 -16.63 -25.55
N HIS A 25 -6.58 -16.44 -26.49
CA HIS A 25 -5.16 -16.29 -26.14
C HIS A 25 -4.48 -15.22 -26.98
N LEU A 26 -4.94 -13.98 -26.83
CA LEU A 26 -4.06 -12.85 -27.09
C LEU A 26 -3.14 -12.74 -25.86
N PRO A 27 -1.81 -12.97 -26.01
CA PRO A 27 -0.88 -12.97 -24.89
C PRO A 27 -0.97 -11.63 -24.16
N ALA A 28 -0.92 -11.63 -22.82
CA ALA A 28 -1.10 -10.44 -21.97
C ALA A 28 -0.31 -9.19 -22.44
N LYS A 29 0.85 -9.40 -23.08
CA LYS A 29 1.66 -8.34 -23.72
C LYS A 29 0.90 -7.55 -24.81
N LYS A 30 0.08 -8.19 -25.64
CA LYS A 30 -0.71 -7.53 -26.68
C LYS A 30 -1.79 -6.62 -26.08
N ARG A 31 -2.53 -7.12 -25.08
CA ARG A 31 -3.53 -6.32 -24.35
C ARG A 31 -2.90 -5.14 -23.59
N ALA A 32 -1.74 -5.35 -22.97
CA ALA A 32 -1.01 -4.26 -22.31
C ALA A 32 -0.50 -3.21 -23.30
N ALA A 33 -0.12 -3.60 -24.52
CA ALA A 33 0.27 -2.67 -25.57
C ALA A 33 -0.92 -1.87 -26.12
N GLU A 34 -2.06 -2.54 -26.35
CA GLU A 34 -3.31 -1.90 -26.81
C GLU A 34 -3.87 -0.91 -25.80
N ALA A 35 -3.69 -1.16 -24.50
CA ALA A 35 -4.12 -0.27 -23.42
C ALA A 35 -3.06 0.79 -23.02
N GLY A 36 -1.91 0.85 -23.70
CA GLY A 36 -0.85 1.82 -23.42
C GLY A 36 -0.08 1.59 -22.11
N LEU A 37 -0.20 0.40 -21.49
CA LEU A 37 0.47 0.04 -20.23
C LEU A 37 1.94 -0.40 -20.41
N GLN A 38 2.51 -0.29 -21.62
CA GLN A 38 3.91 -0.62 -21.87
C GLN A 38 4.82 0.51 -21.40
N MET A 39 5.39 0.36 -20.20
CA MET A 39 6.43 1.27 -19.71
C MET A 39 7.79 0.93 -20.34
N HIS A 40 8.57 1.97 -20.67
CA HIS A 40 9.95 1.77 -21.07
C HIS A 40 10.75 1.15 -19.91
N LYS A 41 11.59 0.16 -20.19
CA LYS A 41 12.31 -0.62 -19.17
C LYS A 41 13.01 0.24 -18.11
N LYS A 42 13.72 1.30 -18.53
CA LYS A 42 14.38 2.23 -17.60
C LYS A 42 13.43 2.90 -16.60
N VAL A 43 12.19 3.20 -17.02
CA VAL A 43 11.17 3.81 -16.15
C VAL A 43 10.63 2.77 -15.19
N ALA A 44 10.37 1.55 -15.67
CA ALA A 44 9.93 0.45 -14.82
C ALA A 44 10.99 0.08 -13.76
N ASP A 45 12.27 0.03 -14.16
CA ASP A 45 13.39 -0.24 -13.26
C ASP A 45 13.54 0.86 -12.20
N ALA A 46 13.39 2.14 -12.59
CA ALA A 46 13.42 3.26 -11.66
C ALA A 46 12.22 3.26 -10.69
N ALA A 47 11.01 2.96 -11.18
CA ALA A 47 9.82 2.83 -10.34
C ALA A 47 9.95 1.66 -9.35
N ALA A 48 10.44 0.50 -9.82
CA ALA A 48 10.70 -0.65 -8.97
C ALA A 48 11.73 -0.31 -7.87
N PHE A 49 12.79 0.44 -8.20
CA PHE A 49 13.76 0.91 -7.23
C PHE A 49 13.14 1.83 -6.18
N LEU A 50 12.31 2.81 -6.58
CA LEU A 50 11.62 3.70 -5.63
C LEU A 50 10.68 2.93 -4.70
N ILE A 51 9.93 1.98 -5.25
CA ILE A 51 9.02 1.11 -4.48
C ILE A 51 9.82 0.24 -3.50
N ASP A 52 10.87 -0.44 -3.97
CA ASP A 52 11.73 -1.29 -3.11
C ASP A 52 12.43 -0.46 -2.04
N SER A 53 12.84 0.77 -2.34
CA SER A 53 13.52 1.64 -1.37
C SER A 53 12.58 2.18 -0.28
N ASN A 54 11.30 2.39 -0.60
CA ASN A 54 10.32 2.93 0.35
C ASN A 54 9.62 1.84 1.17
N LEU A 55 9.27 0.71 0.54
CA LEU A 55 8.43 -0.33 1.15
C LEU A 55 9.21 -1.58 1.61
N ARG A 56 10.55 -1.55 1.58
CA ARG A 56 11.34 -2.75 1.85
C ARG A 56 11.05 -3.36 3.22
N ASP A 57 10.72 -4.64 3.20
CA ASP A 57 10.51 -5.50 4.38
C ASP A 57 9.41 -5.05 5.35
N LEU A 58 8.57 -4.10 4.92
CA LEU A 58 7.39 -3.68 5.65
C LEU A 58 6.17 -4.47 5.16
N PHE A 59 5.32 -4.84 6.11
CA PHE A 59 3.98 -5.33 5.90
C PHE A 59 3.04 -4.19 6.31
N GLU A 60 2.32 -3.61 5.35
CA GLU A 60 1.47 -2.47 5.62
C GLU A 60 0.01 -2.91 5.77
N VAL A 61 -0.60 -2.47 6.87
CA VAL A 61 -2.04 -2.63 7.09
C VAL A 61 -2.72 -1.29 6.79
N ASN A 62 -3.65 -1.32 5.84
CA ASN A 62 -4.41 -0.15 5.39
C ASN A 62 -5.89 -0.34 5.73
N VAL A 63 -6.45 0.60 6.49
CA VAL A 63 -7.87 0.58 6.89
C VAL A 63 -8.51 1.92 6.58
N VAL A 64 -9.64 1.89 5.88
CA VAL A 64 -10.42 3.11 5.60
C VAL A 64 -11.54 3.24 6.61
N VAL A 65 -11.52 4.31 7.40
CA VAL A 65 -12.54 4.61 8.42
C VAL A 65 -13.06 6.03 8.20
N ASN A 66 -14.36 6.18 7.94
CA ASN A 66 -15.00 7.49 7.73
C ASN A 66 -14.30 8.38 6.68
N GLY A 67 -13.74 7.79 5.63
CA GLY A 67 -13.02 8.51 4.56
C GLY A 67 -11.56 8.87 4.89
N LEU A 68 -11.07 8.53 6.08
CA LEU A 68 -9.65 8.61 6.45
C LEU A 68 -8.96 7.27 6.17
N LEU A 69 -7.77 7.33 5.60
CA LEU A 69 -6.89 6.18 5.45
C LEU A 69 -6.00 6.07 6.69
N LEU A 70 -6.07 4.94 7.39
CA LEU A 70 -5.17 4.60 8.47
C LEU A 70 -4.16 3.58 7.93
N SER A 71 -2.89 3.96 7.94
CA SER A 71 -1.78 3.13 7.44
C SER A 71 -0.87 2.75 8.60
N ALA A 72 -0.55 1.47 8.71
CA ALA A 72 0.29 0.93 9.77
C ALA A 72 1.40 0.03 9.19
N PRO A 73 2.60 0.58 8.95
CA PRO A 73 3.75 -0.21 8.50
C PRO A 73 4.29 -1.08 9.64
N LEU A 74 4.29 -2.39 9.45
CA LEU A 74 4.73 -3.39 10.41
C LEU A 74 5.99 -4.10 9.90
N LYS A 75 6.92 -4.43 10.81
CA LYS A 75 8.05 -5.30 10.48
C LYS A 75 7.59 -6.76 10.46
N LYS A 76 7.74 -7.42 9.31
CA LYS A 76 7.33 -8.82 9.09
C LYS A 76 7.87 -9.78 10.16
N GLN A 77 9.12 -9.60 10.56
CA GLN A 77 9.80 -10.44 11.56
C GLN A 77 9.22 -10.37 12.98
N PHE A 78 8.39 -9.37 13.28
CA PHE A 78 7.76 -9.19 14.59
C PHE A 78 6.26 -9.50 14.58
N LEU A 79 5.73 -9.97 13.44
CA LEU A 79 4.36 -10.48 13.39
C LEU A 79 4.27 -11.78 14.20
N ARG A 80 3.13 -11.96 14.87
CA ARG A 80 2.84 -13.16 15.66
C ARG A 80 2.76 -14.42 14.80
N ASP A 81 2.27 -14.27 13.58
CA ASP A 81 2.18 -15.29 12.55
C ASP A 81 2.98 -14.83 11.33
N ASP A 82 3.35 -15.75 10.43
CA ASP A 82 3.90 -15.37 9.15
C ASP A 82 2.90 -14.56 8.31
N GLU A 83 3.41 -13.76 7.37
CA GLU A 83 2.63 -12.87 6.51
C GLU A 83 1.48 -13.59 5.80
N PHE A 84 1.72 -14.79 5.28
CA PHE A 84 0.71 -15.55 4.54
C PHE A 84 -0.43 -15.97 5.47
N THR A 85 -0.10 -16.50 6.64
CA THR A 85 -1.08 -16.88 7.67
C THR A 85 -1.86 -15.68 8.17
N PHE A 86 -1.20 -14.53 8.40
CA PHE A 86 -1.86 -13.29 8.82
C PHE A 86 -2.87 -12.82 7.78
N VAL A 87 -2.47 -12.71 6.51
CA VAL A 87 -3.36 -12.34 5.40
C VAL A 87 -4.52 -13.34 5.30
N HIS A 88 -4.27 -14.64 5.42
CA HIS A 88 -5.33 -15.63 5.32
C HIS A 88 -6.40 -15.47 6.42
N LYS A 89 -5.99 -15.15 7.65
CA LYS A 89 -6.90 -14.94 8.79
C LYS A 89 -7.74 -13.67 8.65
N TYR A 90 -7.16 -12.61 8.11
CA TYR A 90 -7.73 -11.26 8.22
C TYR A 90 -8.12 -10.59 6.89
N SER A 91 -7.84 -11.21 5.73
CA SER A 91 -8.24 -10.67 4.42
C SER A 91 -9.68 -10.99 4.01
N ARG A 92 -10.30 -12.01 4.62
CA ARG A 92 -11.73 -12.26 4.44
C ARG A 92 -12.51 -11.16 5.16
N VAL A 93 -13.70 -10.80 4.68
CA VAL A 93 -14.59 -9.83 5.37
C VAL A 93 -14.64 -10.20 6.85
N THR A 94 -13.92 -9.42 7.65
CA THR A 94 -13.68 -9.76 9.05
C THR A 94 -14.98 -9.57 9.79
N SER A 95 -15.52 -10.63 10.37
CA SER A 95 -16.75 -10.61 11.16
C SER A 95 -16.55 -10.04 12.58
N SER A 96 -15.37 -9.54 12.89
CA SER A 96 -14.96 -9.10 14.23
C SER A 96 -14.20 -7.78 14.15
N ASP A 97 -14.45 -6.90 15.12
CA ASP A 97 -13.84 -5.58 15.18
C ASP A 97 -12.37 -5.68 15.60
N PHE A 98 -11.51 -4.91 14.91
CA PHE A 98 -10.11 -4.71 15.29
C PHE A 98 -9.95 -3.43 16.09
N THR A 99 -9.14 -3.51 17.14
CA THR A 99 -8.64 -2.35 17.87
C THR A 99 -7.14 -2.24 17.63
N LEU A 100 -6.74 -1.15 16.97
CA LEU A 100 -5.36 -0.77 16.74
C LEU A 100 -4.93 0.24 17.80
N ILE A 101 -3.86 -0.05 18.54
CA ILE A 101 -3.26 0.89 19.49
C ILE A 101 -1.86 1.23 19.00
N GLY A 102 -1.56 2.52 18.86
CA GLY A 102 -0.27 2.99 18.35
C GLY A 102 -0.06 4.49 18.52
N LEU A 103 1.11 4.96 18.10
CA LEU A 103 1.45 6.38 18.01
C LEU A 103 1.20 6.88 16.59
N VAL A 104 0.58 8.05 16.45
CA VAL A 104 0.53 8.74 15.16
C VAL A 104 1.93 9.26 14.85
N THR A 105 2.55 8.73 13.80
CA THR A 105 3.90 9.13 13.37
C THR A 105 3.83 10.21 12.30
N GLN A 106 2.83 10.14 11.42
CA GLN A 106 2.64 11.13 10.35
C GLN A 106 1.16 11.38 10.09
N LYS A 107 0.85 12.57 9.56
CA LYS A 107 -0.49 12.93 9.09
C LYS A 107 -0.34 13.72 7.79
N GLY A 108 -1.16 13.39 6.79
CA GLY A 108 -1.31 14.26 5.62
C GLY A 108 -2.19 15.47 5.90
N VAL A 109 -3.17 15.32 6.80
CA VAL A 109 -4.09 16.40 7.19
C VAL A 109 -3.37 17.49 7.97
N GLY A 110 -3.38 18.72 7.45
CA GLY A 110 -2.83 19.88 8.13
C GLY A 110 -1.31 19.84 8.24
N LYS A 111 -0.63 19.54 7.13
CA LYS A 111 0.83 19.73 7.00
C LYS A 111 1.20 21.10 7.56
N THR A 112 1.86 21.10 8.72
CA THR A 112 2.39 22.30 9.36
C THR A 112 3.32 23.00 8.37
N SER A 113 3.23 24.33 8.28
CA SER A 113 4.09 25.13 7.40
C SER A 113 5.54 24.71 7.59
N VAL A 114 6.15 24.19 6.53
CA VAL A 114 7.55 23.82 6.52
C VAL A 114 8.33 25.12 6.76
N GLU A 115 9.04 25.22 7.89
CA GLU A 115 10.00 26.32 8.06
C GLU A 115 10.93 26.34 6.83
N PRO A 116 11.30 27.53 6.33
CA PRO A 116 12.16 27.62 5.16
C PRO A 116 13.43 26.79 5.37
N ILE A 117 13.69 25.86 4.46
CA ILE A 117 14.86 25.00 4.52
C ILE A 117 16.10 25.90 4.36
N PRO A 118 17.07 25.87 5.30
CA PRO A 118 18.26 26.73 5.23
C PRO A 118 19.14 26.36 4.02
N ASP A 119 19.87 27.31 3.43
CA ASP A 119 20.81 26.99 2.34
C ASP A 119 22.00 26.19 2.90
N VAL A 120 22.50 25.22 2.12
CA VAL A 120 23.71 24.45 2.46
C VAL A 120 24.91 25.39 2.63
N LYS A 121 24.95 26.51 1.89
CA LYS A 121 26.01 27.52 1.98
C LYS A 121 26.08 28.21 3.35
N ASP A 122 24.97 28.22 4.09
CA ASP A 122 24.88 28.84 5.41
C ASP A 122 25.31 27.89 6.54
N ALA A 123 25.73 26.67 6.21
CA ALA A 123 26.17 25.68 7.17
C ALA A 123 27.54 26.05 7.79
N SER A 124 27.60 26.11 9.12
CA SER A 124 28.82 26.47 9.86
C SER A 124 29.86 25.35 9.95
N ASN A 125 29.45 24.10 9.73
CA ASN A 125 30.30 22.93 9.75
C ASN A 125 29.73 21.77 8.92
N LEU A 126 30.53 20.72 8.74
CA LEU A 126 30.13 19.54 7.96
C LEU A 126 28.85 18.87 8.49
N LYS A 127 28.68 18.78 9.82
CA LYS A 127 27.47 18.18 10.41
C LYS A 127 26.22 18.98 10.05
N SER A 128 26.29 20.32 10.12
CA SER A 128 25.19 21.17 9.67
C SER A 128 24.94 21.05 8.17
N ALA A 129 25.98 20.97 7.34
CA ALA A 129 25.84 20.82 5.90
C ALA A 129 25.14 19.50 5.54
N THR A 130 25.56 18.39 6.16
CA THR A 130 24.93 17.08 5.97
C THR A 130 23.47 17.09 6.41
N ARG A 131 23.14 17.74 7.54
CA ARG A 131 21.76 17.89 8.00
C ARG A 131 20.93 18.70 6.99
N THR A 132 21.48 19.80 6.46
CA THR A 132 20.80 20.63 5.46
C THR A 132 20.55 19.86 4.16
N ILE A 133 21.51 19.05 3.71
CA ILE A 133 21.34 18.16 2.55
C ILE A 133 20.20 17.17 2.81
N ALA A 134 20.14 16.54 3.99
CA ALA A 134 19.06 15.62 4.33
C ALA A 134 17.68 16.31 4.31
N LEU A 135 17.58 17.56 4.77
CA LEU A 135 16.34 18.34 4.68
C LEU A 135 15.91 18.62 3.24
N HIS A 136 16.87 18.88 2.34
CA HIS A 136 16.55 19.05 0.91
C HIS A 136 16.14 17.73 0.25
N MET A 137 16.75 16.60 0.63
CA MET A 137 16.36 15.28 0.13
C MET A 137 14.94 14.91 0.56
N ARG A 138 14.52 15.31 1.75
CA ARG A 138 13.13 15.15 2.21
C ARG A 138 12.11 15.76 1.23
N VAL A 139 12.41 16.90 0.60
CA VAL A 139 11.49 17.51 -0.39
C VAL A 139 11.28 16.59 -1.59
N LEU A 140 12.34 15.89 -2.02
CA LEU A 140 12.22 14.88 -3.08
C LEU A 140 11.43 13.67 -2.58
N GLU A 141 11.70 13.20 -1.37
CA GLU A 141 10.96 12.08 -0.74
C GLU A 141 9.47 12.39 -0.60
N GLU A 142 9.11 13.63 -0.31
CA GLU A 142 7.70 14.05 -0.21
C GLU A 142 6.93 13.86 -1.52
N SER A 143 7.60 13.79 -2.67
CA SER A 143 6.95 13.56 -3.97
C SER A 143 6.52 12.11 -4.20
N PHE A 144 7.08 11.13 -3.48
CA PHE A 144 6.82 9.71 -3.71
C PHE A 144 6.53 8.89 -2.44
N GLY A 145 6.81 9.41 -1.25
CA GLY A 145 6.66 8.69 0.02
C GLY A 145 5.95 9.47 1.12
N ALA A 146 5.46 10.69 0.86
CA ALA A 146 4.65 11.41 1.83
C ALA A 146 3.25 10.77 1.99
N PRO A 147 2.66 10.84 3.20
CA PRO A 147 1.27 10.45 3.40
C PRO A 147 0.32 11.25 2.50
N LEU A 148 -0.75 10.59 2.03
CA LEU A 148 -1.85 11.22 1.32
C LEU A 148 -2.58 12.22 2.22
N GLU A 149 -3.29 13.18 1.62
CA GLU A 149 -3.95 14.26 2.37
C GLU A 149 -4.92 13.76 3.45
N ASN A 150 -5.60 12.63 3.22
CA ASN A 150 -6.52 11.99 4.15
C ASN A 150 -5.90 10.81 4.91
N GLU A 151 -4.57 10.68 4.92
CA GLU A 151 -3.86 9.57 5.55
C GLU A 151 -3.30 9.94 6.93
N ILE A 152 -3.40 8.98 7.84
CA ILE A 152 -2.78 8.99 9.16
C ILE A 152 -1.91 7.73 9.25
N VAL A 153 -0.60 7.94 9.38
CA VAL A 153 0.36 6.85 9.57
C VAL A 153 0.54 6.60 11.06
N ILE A 154 0.35 5.35 11.46
CA ILE A 154 0.40 4.90 12.85
C ILE A 154 1.58 3.93 13.00
N ASP A 155 2.41 4.11 14.02
CA ASP A 155 3.33 3.08 14.53
C ASP A 155 2.59 2.25 15.59
N PRO A 156 2.09 1.07 15.23
CA PRO A 156 1.24 0.28 16.11
C PRO A 156 2.05 -0.47 17.17
N PHE A 157 1.60 -0.38 18.42
CA PHE A 157 2.10 -1.21 19.50
C PHE A 157 1.42 -2.58 19.53
N ALA A 158 0.13 -2.62 19.22
CA ALA A 158 -0.65 -3.84 19.27
C ALA A 158 -1.93 -3.76 18.43
N ILE A 159 -2.33 -4.94 17.94
CA ILE A 159 -3.60 -5.17 17.24
C ILE A 159 -4.36 -6.23 18.03
N TYR A 160 -5.57 -5.91 18.47
CA TYR A 160 -6.45 -6.83 19.18
C TYR A 160 -7.75 -7.02 18.40
N SER A 161 -8.35 -8.19 18.49
CA SER A 161 -9.75 -8.40 18.11
C SER A 161 -10.59 -8.59 19.36
N VAL A 162 -11.77 -7.98 19.38
CA VAL A 162 -12.72 -8.22 20.47
C VAL A 162 -13.33 -9.60 20.27
N LEU A 163 -13.32 -10.42 21.32
CA LEU A 163 -13.99 -11.71 21.33
C LEU A 163 -15.47 -11.48 21.64
N SER A 164 -16.30 -11.41 20.59
CA SER A 164 -17.75 -11.38 20.74
C SER A 164 -18.22 -12.82 21.05
N LEU A 165 -18.48 -13.11 22.33
CA LEU A 165 -19.06 -14.38 22.80
C LEU A 165 -20.58 -14.40 22.64
#